data_AF-A0A946KPY9-F1
#
_entry.id   AF-A0A946KPY9-F1
#
_cell.length_a   1.000
_cell.length_b   1.000
_cell.length_c   1.000
_cell.angle_alpha   90.00
_cell.angle_beta   90.00
_cell.angle_gamma   90.00
#
_symmetry.space_group_name_H-M   'P 1'
#
loop_
_entity.id
_entity.type
_entity.pdbx_description
1 polymer ?
#
loop_
_entity_poly.entity_id
_entity_poly.type
_entity_poly.pdbx_seq_one_letter_code
_entity_poly.pdbx_strand_id
1 'polypeptide(L)'
;MIRINNIKNYFLLLVVSFAFSFQALAEVDGAQIFKQNCTACHTIGGGRLVGPDLDGIVAKRESSWLKSWINSSSELIASGDADAIAIFEEYNKVAMTDFYF
;
A
#
# COMPACT_ATOMS: atom_id res chain seq x y z
N MET A 1 -27.91 19.90 47.63
CA MET A 1 -27.90 20.13 46.17
C MET A 1 -26.52 19.91 45.51
N ILE A 2 -25.41 19.86 46.25
CA ILE A 2 -24.03 19.75 45.71
C ILE A 2 -23.67 18.36 45.15
N ARG A 3 -24.23 17.26 45.70
CA ARG A 3 -23.90 15.87 45.28
C ARG A 3 -24.34 15.50 43.85
N ILE A 4 -25.40 16.12 43.33
CA ILE A 4 -25.98 15.78 42.01
C ILE A 4 -25.11 16.31 40.86
N ASN A 5 -24.51 17.50 41.01
CA ASN A 5 -23.62 18.07 40.00
C ASN A 5 -22.32 17.27 39.84
N ASN A 6 -21.78 16.72 40.93
CA ASN A 6 -20.58 15.89 40.87
C ASN A 6 -20.85 14.57 40.14
N ILE A 7 -22.02 13.95 40.36
CA ILE A 7 -22.43 12.73 39.64
C ILE A 7 -22.63 13.01 38.15
N LYS A 8 -23.23 14.15 37.78
CA LYS A 8 -23.35 14.58 36.38
C LYS A 8 -21.98 14.82 35.73
N ASN A 9 -21.04 15.42 36.46
CA ASN A 9 -19.67 15.64 35.96
C ASN A 9 -18.88 14.33 35.81
N TYR A 10 -19.02 13.38 36.74
CA TYR A 10 -18.41 12.06 36.61
C TYR A 10 -19.01 11.26 35.44
N PHE A 11 -20.33 11.33 35.25
CA PHE A 11 -21.00 10.72 34.11
C PHE A 11 -20.51 11.34 32.78
N LEU A 12 -20.38 12.66 32.73
CA LEU A 12 -19.87 13.38 31.55
C LEU A 12 -18.40 13.01 31.25
N LEU A 13 -17.56 12.92 32.28
CA LEU A 13 -16.16 12.45 32.15
C LEU A 13 -16.08 11.00 31.65
N LEU A 14 -16.98 10.12 32.11
CA LEU A 14 -17.00 8.70 31.75
C LEU A 14 -17.43 8.51 30.28
N VAL A 15 -18.40 9.30 29.80
CA VAL A 15 -18.82 9.32 28.39
C VAL A 15 -17.71 9.83 27.47
N VAL A 16 -17.00 10.89 27.85
CA VAL A 16 -15.86 11.42 27.07
C VAL A 16 -14.71 10.41 27.01
N SER A 17 -14.42 9.74 28.13
CA SER A 17 -13.37 8.70 28.19
C SER A 17 -13.71 7.48 27.33
N PHE A 18 -14.99 7.10 27.25
CA PHE A 18 -15.44 5.99 26.41
C PHE A 18 -15.37 6.32 24.91
N ALA A 19 -15.62 7.58 24.52
CA ALA A 19 -15.54 8.03 23.13
C ALA A 19 -14.10 8.05 22.58
N PHE A 20 -13.09 8.18 23.44
CA PHE A 20 -11.68 8.18 23.03
C PHE A 20 -11.14 6.75 22.75
N SER A 21 -11.87 5.71 23.15
CA SER A 21 -11.46 4.30 23.01
C SER A 21 -11.69 3.70 21.62
N PHE A 22 -12.33 4.43 20.71
CA PHE A 22 -12.56 4.01 19.32
C PHE A 22 -11.68 4.83 18.36
N GLN A 23 -10.37 4.63 18.44
CA GLN A 23 -9.49 4.98 17.32
C GLN A 23 -9.60 3.84 16.30
N ALA A 24 -10.40 4.04 15.26
CA ALA A 24 -10.41 3.13 14.13
C ALA A 24 -9.03 3.18 13.47
N LEU A 25 -8.28 2.08 13.55
CA LEU A 25 -7.07 1.90 12.75
C LEU A 25 -7.56 1.79 11.29
N ALA A 26 -7.35 2.85 10.51
CA ALA A 26 -7.67 2.81 9.08
C ALA A 26 -6.83 1.71 8.42
N GLU A 27 -7.52 0.78 7.75
CA GLU A 27 -6.85 -0.24 6.94
C GLU A 27 -6.20 0.42 5.72
N VAL A 28 -5.02 -0.07 5.34
CA VAL A 28 -4.30 0.43 4.16
C VAL A 28 -5.10 0.03 2.91
N ASP A 29 -5.71 1.01 2.25
CA ASP A 29 -6.48 0.80 1.02
C ASP A 29 -5.52 0.63 -0.17
N GLY A 30 -5.19 -0.63 -0.47
CA GLY A 30 -4.35 -0.99 -1.61
C GLY A 30 -4.94 -0.58 -2.97
N ALA A 31 -6.28 -0.53 -3.11
CA ALA A 31 -6.91 -0.11 -4.35
C ALA A 31 -6.73 1.40 -4.58
N GLN A 32 -6.84 2.20 -3.51
CA GLN A 32 -6.54 3.63 -3.57
C GLN A 32 -5.06 3.87 -3.91
N ILE A 33 -4.14 3.15 -3.27
CA ILE A 33 -2.70 3.26 -3.56
C ILE A 33 -2.41 2.94 -5.03
N PHE A 34 -2.95 1.83 -5.54
CA PHE A 34 -2.79 1.44 -6.94
C PHE A 34 -3.30 2.53 -7.89
N LYS A 35 -4.49 3.07 -7.61
CA LYS A 35 -5.10 4.12 -8.42
C LYS A 35 -4.22 5.36 -8.50
N GLN A 36 -3.63 5.78 -7.38
CA GLN A 36 -2.84 7.01 -7.28
C GLN A 36 -1.43 6.88 -7.89
N ASN A 37 -0.81 5.70 -7.78
CA ASN A 37 0.62 5.56 -8.03
C ASN A 37 0.97 4.66 -9.23
N CYS A 38 0.09 3.73 -9.61
CA CYS A 38 0.44 2.65 -10.53
C CYS A 38 -0.29 2.74 -11.89
N THR A 39 -1.51 3.29 -11.90
CA THR A 39 -2.38 3.30 -13.10
C THR A 39 -1.84 4.12 -14.27
N ALA A 40 -0.87 5.01 -14.04
CA ALA A 40 -0.19 5.73 -15.12
C ALA A 40 0.62 4.79 -16.04
N CYS A 41 1.10 3.66 -15.53
CA CYS A 41 1.99 2.75 -16.24
C CYS A 41 1.44 1.33 -16.37
N HIS A 42 0.55 0.90 -15.47
CA HIS A 42 0.06 -0.47 -15.37
C HIS A 42 -1.46 -0.55 -15.47
N THR A 43 -1.94 -1.70 -15.94
CA THR A 43 -3.36 -2.08 -15.92
C THR A 43 -3.55 -3.35 -15.08
N ILE A 44 -4.83 -3.69 -14.87
CA ILE A 44 -5.27 -5.00 -14.39
C ILE A 44 -6.31 -5.50 -15.40
N GLY A 45 -5.93 -6.46 -16.22
CA GLY A 45 -6.78 -7.06 -17.27
C GLY A 45 -6.99 -6.15 -18.48
N GLY A 46 -6.24 -5.05 -18.57
CA GLY A 46 -6.32 -4.06 -19.64
C GLY A 46 -5.23 -4.21 -20.70
N GLY A 47 -4.31 -5.16 -20.53
CA GLY A 47 -3.15 -5.34 -21.39
C GLY A 47 -2.00 -4.35 -21.10
N ARG A 48 -0.95 -4.47 -21.90
CA ARG A 48 0.31 -3.71 -21.73
C ARG A 48 0.10 -2.21 -21.97
N LEU A 49 0.71 -1.38 -21.12
CA LEU A 49 0.88 0.07 -21.32
C LEU A 49 2.37 0.40 -21.37
N VAL A 50 2.87 1.17 -20.39
CA VAL A 50 4.31 1.41 -20.21
C VAL A 50 4.95 0.20 -19.55
N GLY A 51 4.32 -0.32 -18.49
CA GLY A 51 4.68 -1.57 -17.83
C GLY A 51 3.76 -2.74 -18.25
N PRO A 52 4.03 -3.95 -17.74
CA PRO A 52 3.16 -5.12 -17.93
C PRO A 52 1.77 -4.91 -17.34
N ASP A 53 0.80 -5.67 -17.85
CA ASP A 53 -0.46 -5.91 -17.14
C ASP A 53 -0.19 -6.73 -15.87
N LEU A 54 -0.80 -6.32 -14.75
CA LEU A 54 -0.61 -6.95 -13.45
C LEU A 54 -1.66 -8.03 -13.14
N ASP A 55 -2.56 -8.34 -14.08
CA ASP A 55 -3.50 -9.45 -13.89
C ASP A 55 -2.79 -10.78 -13.62
N GLY A 56 -3.21 -11.45 -12.55
CA GLY A 56 -2.64 -12.69 -12.05
C GLY A 56 -1.21 -12.58 -11.50
N ILE A 57 -0.65 -11.39 -11.26
CA ILE A 57 0.75 -11.24 -10.82
C ILE A 57 1.04 -11.96 -9.50
N VAL A 58 0.08 -11.95 -8.58
CA VAL A 58 0.20 -12.59 -7.26
C VAL A 58 0.25 -14.12 -7.32
N ALA A 59 -0.15 -14.72 -8.44
CA ALA A 59 0.01 -16.15 -8.68
C ALA A 59 1.35 -16.49 -9.35
N LYS A 60 2.00 -15.50 -9.98
CA LYS A 60 3.26 -15.66 -10.72
C LYS A 60 4.49 -15.39 -9.86
N ARG A 61 4.38 -14.55 -8.82
CA ARG A 61 5.49 -14.06 -8.01
C ARG A 61 5.15 -14.04 -6.53
N GLU A 62 6.12 -14.41 -5.72
CA GLU A 62 6.02 -14.33 -4.27
C GLU A 62 5.87 -12.88 -3.79
N SER A 63 5.09 -12.69 -2.73
CA SER A 63 4.82 -11.35 -2.18
C SER A 63 6.09 -10.61 -1.76
N SER A 64 7.11 -11.32 -1.24
CA SER A 64 8.39 -10.72 -0.87
C SER A 64 9.13 -10.16 -2.09
N TRP A 65 9.17 -10.90 -3.20
CA TRP A 65 9.80 -10.44 -4.44
C TRP A 65 9.08 -9.21 -5.01
N LEU A 66 7.73 -9.24 -5.01
CA LEU A 66 6.94 -8.09 -5.46
C LEU A 66 7.19 -6.85 -4.60
N LYS A 67 7.29 -7.00 -3.27
CA LYS A 67 7.64 -5.89 -2.38
C LYS A 67 9.04 -5.35 -2.67
N SER A 68 10.04 -6.20 -2.86
CA SER A 68 11.39 -5.76 -3.24
C SER A 68 11.39 -4.99 -4.56
N TRP A 69 10.66 -5.48 -5.57
CA TRP A 69 10.53 -4.80 -6.85
C TRP A 69 9.83 -3.44 -6.74
N ILE A 70 8.74 -3.35 -5.98
CA ILE A 70 7.97 -2.10 -5.77
C ILE A 70 8.77 -1.08 -4.96
N ASN A 71 9.50 -1.53 -3.94
CA ASN A 71 10.35 -0.68 -3.11
C ASN A 71 11.51 -0.10 -3.91
N SER A 72 12.27 -0.95 -4.62
CA SER A 72 13.28 -0.48 -5.56
C SER A 72 13.61 -1.55 -6.61
N SER A 73 13.06 -1.38 -7.81
CA SER A 73 13.39 -2.25 -8.95
C SER A 73 14.87 -2.14 -9.32
N SER A 74 15.47 -0.95 -9.16
CA SER A 74 16.87 -0.70 -9.48
C SER A 74 17.85 -1.46 -8.59
N GLU A 75 17.59 -1.53 -7.28
CA GLU A 75 18.41 -2.31 -6.35
C GLU A 75 18.26 -3.81 -6.62
N LEU A 76 17.04 -4.27 -6.93
CA LEU A 76 16.80 -5.68 -7.25
C LEU A 76 17.52 -6.09 -8.54
N ILE A 77 17.50 -5.24 -9.57
CA ILE A 77 18.29 -5.43 -10.80
C ILE A 77 19.80 -5.44 -10.47
N ALA A 78 20.28 -4.47 -9.68
CA ALA A 78 21.69 -4.36 -9.31
C ALA A 78 22.19 -5.53 -8.46
N SER A 79 21.30 -6.18 -7.70
CA SER A 79 21.62 -7.38 -6.91
C SER A 79 21.96 -8.60 -7.77
N GLY A 80 21.66 -8.55 -9.08
CA GLY A 80 21.88 -9.66 -10.00
C GLY A 80 20.69 -10.61 -10.13
N ASP A 81 19.50 -10.23 -9.66
CA ASP A 81 18.28 -11.03 -9.83
C ASP A 81 17.98 -11.18 -11.34
N ALA A 82 18.04 -12.42 -11.83
CA ALA A 82 17.96 -12.72 -13.25
C ALA A 82 16.59 -12.35 -13.85
N ASP A 83 15.52 -12.51 -13.08
CA ASP A 83 14.17 -12.15 -13.51
C ASP A 83 13.98 -10.64 -13.58
N ALA A 84 14.51 -9.92 -12.59
CA ALA A 84 14.47 -8.48 -12.54
C ALA A 84 15.22 -7.86 -13.73
N ILE A 85 16.41 -8.40 -14.04
CA ILE A 85 17.19 -8.00 -15.22
C ILE A 85 16.41 -8.30 -16.51
N ALA A 86 15.83 -9.49 -16.64
CA ALA A 86 15.08 -9.87 -17.83
C ALA A 86 13.88 -8.95 -18.10
N ILE A 87 13.12 -8.62 -17.05
CA ILE A 87 12.01 -7.66 -17.12
C ILE A 87 12.54 -6.28 -17.52
N PHE A 88 13.62 -5.80 -16.89
CA PHE A 88 14.16 -4.48 -17.23
C PHE A 88 14.57 -4.37 -18.70
N GLU A 89 15.21 -5.40 -19.26
CA GLU A 89 15.56 -5.47 -20.68
C GLU A 89 14.32 -5.55 -21.59
N GLU A 90 13.31 -6.36 -21.24
CA GLU A 90 12.06 -6.50 -22.01
C GLU A 90 11.25 -5.18 -22.07
N TYR A 91 11.32 -4.37 -21.02
CA TYR A 91 10.59 -3.11 -20.90
C TYR A 91 11.46 -1.90 -21.26
N ASN A 92 12.41 -2.08 -22.20
CA ASN A 92 13.25 -1.03 -22.77
C ASN A 92 14.06 -0.23 -21.74
N LYS A 93 14.42 -0.87 -20.62
CA LYS A 93 15.21 -0.26 -19.54
C LYS A 93 14.54 0.98 -18.94
N VAL A 94 13.21 1.05 -19.01
CA VAL A 94 12.43 2.10 -18.35
C VAL A 94 12.48 1.87 -16.85
N ALA A 95 12.93 2.86 -16.10
CA ALA A 95 12.97 2.79 -14.65
C ALA A 95 11.55 2.88 -14.07
N MET A 96 11.19 1.94 -13.18
CA MET A 96 9.99 2.04 -12.35
C MET A 96 10.30 2.90 -11.13
N THR A 97 9.38 3.80 -10.77
CA THR A 97 9.49 4.62 -9.56
C THR A 97 9.44 3.75 -8.31
N ASP A 98 10.27 4.10 -7.33
CA ASP A 98 10.34 3.46 -6.02
C ASP A 98 9.14 3.86 -5.13
N PHE A 99 8.52 2.89 -4.46
CA PHE A 99 7.40 3.11 -3.54
C PHE A 99 7.56 2.32 -2.24
N TYR A 100 7.53 3.01 -1.09
CA TYR A 100 7.78 2.44 0.24
C TYR A 100 6.58 2.57 1.20
N PHE A 101 5.37 2.34 0.70
CA PHE A 101 4.13 2.40 1.48
C PHE A 101 3.89 1.16 2.34
#